data_AF-A0A7X5TUK1-F1
#
_entry.id   AF-A0A7X5TUK1-F1
#
_cell.length_a   1.000
_cell.length_b   1.000
_cell.length_c   1.000
_cell.angle_alpha   90.00
_cell.angle_beta   90.00
_cell.angle_gamma   90.00
#
_symmetry.space_group_name_H-M   'P 1'
#
loop_
_entity.id
_entity.type
_entity.pdbx_description
1 polymer ?
#
loop_
_entity_poly.entity_id
_entity_poly.type
_entity_poly.pdbx_seq_one_letter_code
_entity_poly.pdbx_strand_id
1 'polypeptide(L)'
;MTVEADNLHVLTEQVRKLSSKQRSAADQITGANRAIAGVADRVSSTHGLVCFLTTNALAAADGARNAAGSALHTASNDLSEKLTTAADHYDNADYRAGKRISQAGRM
;
A
#
# COMPACT_ATOMS: atom_id res chain seq x y z
N MET A 1 -32.06 -14.06 -0.79
CA MET A 1 -30.60 -13.86 -0.78
C MET A 1 -30.00 -15.10 -0.16
N THR A 2 -29.12 -15.82 -0.87
CA THR A 2 -28.47 -17.03 -0.34
C THR A 2 -27.16 -16.64 0.32
N VAL A 3 -26.75 -17.40 1.34
CA VAL A 3 -25.55 -17.14 2.15
C VAL A 3 -24.28 -17.04 1.29
N GLU A 4 -24.24 -17.72 0.14
CA GLU A 4 -23.12 -17.69 -0.81
C GLU A 4 -22.95 -16.34 -1.52
N ALA A 5 -24.06 -15.67 -1.88
CA ALA A 5 -24.02 -14.36 -2.51
C ALA A 5 -23.52 -13.28 -1.52
N ASP A 6 -23.92 -13.40 -0.25
CA ASP A 6 -23.44 -12.51 0.81
C ASP A 6 -21.96 -12.75 1.11
N ASN A 7 -21.50 -14.01 1.06
CA ASN A 7 -20.09 -14.35 1.32
C ASN A 7 -19.13 -13.74 0.28
N LEU A 8 -19.53 -13.72 -0.99
CA LEU A 8 -18.74 -13.19 -2.09
C LEU A 8 -18.64 -11.67 -2.04
N HIS A 9 -19.74 -10.99 -1.72
CA HIS A 9 -19.75 -9.55 -1.48
C HIS A 9 -18.80 -9.16 -0.34
N VAL A 10 -18.88 -9.88 0.79
CA VAL A 10 -18.00 -9.67 1.95
C VAL A 10 -16.53 -9.92 1.57
N LEU A 11 -16.23 -10.93 0.75
CA LEU A 11 -14.87 -11.21 0.29
C LEU A 11 -14.33 -10.08 -0.60
N THR A 12 -15.10 -9.64 -1.60
CA THR A 12 -14.67 -8.58 -2.52
C THR A 12 -14.51 -7.24 -1.81
N GLU A 13 -15.43 -6.87 -0.91
CA GLU A 13 -15.29 -5.69 -0.06
C GLU A 13 -14.00 -5.76 0.78
N GLN A 14 -13.71 -6.92 1.37
CA GLN A 14 -12.49 -7.11 2.15
C GLN A 14 -11.23 -6.96 1.30
N VAL A 15 -11.22 -7.44 0.06
CA VAL A 15 -10.10 -7.26 -0.88
C VAL A 15 -9.91 -5.77 -1.22
N ARG A 16 -11.00 -5.03 -1.47
CA ARG A 16 -10.93 -3.56 -1.70
C ARG A 16 -10.43 -2.81 -0.46
N LYS A 17 -10.82 -3.25 0.74
CA LYS A 17 -10.31 -2.72 2.01
C LYS A 17 -8.82 -2.95 2.17
N LEU A 18 -8.32 -4.14 1.82
CA LEU A 18 -6.89 -4.43 1.82
C LEU A 18 -6.13 -3.55 0.81
N SER A 19 -6.66 -3.37 -0.40
CA SER A 19 -6.10 -2.45 -1.40
C SER A 19 -5.95 -1.02 -0.83
N SER A 20 -7.02 -0.52 -0.20
CA SER A 20 -7.02 0.83 0.40
C SER A 20 -5.99 0.97 1.53
N LYS A 21 -5.82 -0.08 2.35
CA LYS A 21 -4.78 -0.11 3.39
C LYS A 21 -3.37 -0.03 2.81
N GLN A 22 -3.11 -0.73 1.70
CA GLN A 22 -1.80 -0.68 1.04
C GLN A 22 -1.51 0.71 0.47
N ARG A 23 -2.50 1.37 -0.14
CA ARG A 23 -2.35 2.78 -0.57
C ARG A 23 -2.04 3.70 0.61
N SER A 24 -2.78 3.56 1.71
CA SER A 24 -2.52 4.35 2.93
C SER A 24 -1.13 4.06 3.51
N ALA A 25 -0.64 2.82 3.45
CA ALA A 25 0.70 2.48 3.88
C ALA A 25 1.76 3.16 3.00
N ALA A 26 1.57 3.13 1.67
CA ALA A 26 2.45 3.81 0.72
C ALA A 26 2.57 5.32 1.04
N ASP A 27 1.44 5.99 1.32
CA ASP A 27 1.40 7.40 1.67
C ASP A 27 2.10 7.69 3.00
N GLN A 28 1.85 6.88 4.03
CA GLN A 28 2.47 7.02 5.35
C GLN A 28 3.99 6.83 5.28
N ILE A 29 4.47 5.87 4.50
CA ILE A 29 5.90 5.61 4.30
C ILE A 29 6.57 6.79 3.62
N THR A 30 5.95 7.33 2.55
CA THR A 30 6.44 8.54 1.89
C THR A 30 6.47 9.73 2.86
N GLY A 31 5.42 9.91 3.67
CA GLY A 31 5.36 10.95 4.70
C GLY A 31 6.47 10.80 5.74
N ALA A 32 6.69 9.58 6.24
CA ALA A 32 7.72 9.29 7.23
C ALA A 32 9.13 9.55 6.70
N ASN A 33 9.42 9.19 5.45
CA ASN A 33 10.71 9.49 4.81
C ASN A 33 10.93 10.99 4.64
N ARG A 34 9.89 11.74 4.23
CA ARG A 34 9.98 13.21 4.09
C ARG A 34 10.21 13.90 5.43
N ALA A 35 9.56 13.44 6.50
CA ALA A 35 9.63 14.08 7.82
C ALA A 35 11.05 14.12 8.40
N ILE A 36 11.87 13.12 8.09
CA ILE A 36 13.25 13.01 8.59
C ILE A 36 14.30 13.54 7.60
N ALA A 37 13.91 13.95 6.39
CA ALA A 37 14.85 14.38 5.39
C ALA A 37 15.68 15.60 5.88
N GLY A 38 16.98 15.59 5.56
CA GLY A 38 17.89 16.69 5.86
C GLY A 38 18.23 16.83 7.35
N VAL A 39 18.08 15.77 8.16
CA VAL A 39 18.54 15.79 9.56
C VAL A 39 20.07 15.86 9.60
N ALA A 40 20.77 15.11 8.74
CA ALA A 40 22.23 15.20 8.63
C ALA A 40 22.71 16.63 8.30
N ASP A 41 22.06 17.29 7.33
CA ASP A 41 22.38 18.67 6.93
C ASP A 41 22.18 19.67 8.08
N ARG A 42 21.10 19.50 8.86
CA ARG A 42 20.82 20.33 10.03
C ARG A 42 21.86 20.15 11.14
N VAL A 43 22.31 18.93 11.40
CA VAL A 43 23.38 18.68 12.38
C VAL A 43 24.69 19.27 11.88
N SER A 44 25.01 19.09 10.60
CA SER A 44 26.17 19.68 9.95
C SER A 44 26.19 21.21 10.06
N SER A 45 25.05 21.87 9.78
CA SER A 45 24.98 23.34 9.80
C SER A 45 25.02 23.95 11.21
N THR A 46 24.55 23.22 12.22
CA THR A 46 24.46 23.73 13.60
C THR A 46 25.68 23.39 14.45
N HIS A 47 26.32 22.24 14.23
CA HIS A 47 27.43 21.75 15.05
C HIS A 47 28.75 21.60 14.27
N GLY A 48 28.70 21.69 12.94
CA GLY A 48 29.88 21.73 12.08
C GLY A 48 30.80 20.52 12.26
N LEU A 49 32.10 20.80 12.26
CA LEU A 49 33.15 19.78 12.23
C LEU A 49 33.16 18.90 13.49
N VAL A 50 32.72 19.43 14.64
CA VAL A 50 32.69 18.70 15.92
C VAL A 50 31.80 17.46 15.82
N CYS A 51 30.72 17.55 15.03
CA CYS A 51 29.79 16.44 14.80
C CYS A 51 30.02 15.71 13.48
N PHE A 52 31.20 15.83 12.83
CA PHE A 52 31.45 15.26 11.51
C PHE A 52 31.09 13.77 11.40
N LEU A 53 31.53 12.95 12.37
CA LEU A 53 31.23 11.51 12.37
C LEU A 53 29.73 11.24 12.53
N THR A 54 29.05 12.01 13.39
CA THR A 54 27.60 11.91 13.60
C THR A 54 26.83 12.30 12.34
N THR A 55 27.22 13.38 11.67
CA THR A 55 26.62 13.81 10.40
C THR A 55 26.75 12.72 9.33
N ASN A 56 27.92 12.09 9.20
CA ASN A 56 28.12 10.99 8.25
C ASN A 56 27.25 9.77 8.58
N ALA A 57 27.15 9.40 9.86
CA ALA A 57 26.29 8.31 10.30
C ALA A 57 24.81 8.59 10.00
N LEU A 58 24.35 9.83 10.24
CA LEU A 58 22.99 10.27 9.92
C LEU A 58 22.73 10.24 8.41
N ALA A 59 23.68 10.73 7.58
CA ALA A 59 23.54 10.71 6.13
C ALA A 59 23.44 9.27 5.57
N ALA A 60 24.24 8.33 6.11
CA ALA A 60 24.15 6.93 5.75
C ALA A 60 22.79 6.32 6.15
N ALA A 61 22.30 6.62 7.35
CA ALA A 61 20.99 6.18 7.82
C ALA A 61 19.84 6.76 6.97
N ASP A 62 19.90 8.05 6.62
CA ASP A 62 18.94 8.71 5.74
C ASP A 62 18.91 8.05 4.36
N GLY A 63 20.08 7.75 3.79
CA GLY A 63 20.20 7.02 2.52
C GLY A 63 19.55 5.64 2.57
N ALA A 64 19.85 4.85 3.61
CA ALA A 64 19.27 3.52 3.79
C ALA A 64 17.74 3.56 3.97
N ARG A 65 17.24 4.52 4.76
CA ARG A 65 15.80 4.71 4.98
C ARG A 65 15.08 5.17 3.71
N ASN A 66 15.67 6.07 2.95
CA ASN A 66 15.11 6.51 1.67
C ASN A 66 14.98 5.34 0.69
N ALA A 67 16.01 4.51 0.56
CA ALA A 67 15.98 3.31 -0.27
C ALA A 67 14.89 2.33 0.20
N ALA A 68 14.86 2.01 1.50
CA ALA A 68 13.88 1.09 2.08
C ALA A 68 12.44 1.59 1.91
N GLY A 69 12.18 2.86 2.23
CA GLY A 69 10.84 3.42 2.10
C GLY A 69 10.39 3.58 0.64
N SER A 70 11.32 3.85 -0.30
CA SER A 70 10.99 3.81 -1.73
C SER A 70 10.59 2.40 -2.18
N ALA A 71 11.32 1.37 -1.74
CA ALA A 71 10.99 -0.01 -2.06
C ALA A 71 9.63 -0.42 -1.49
N LEU A 72 9.34 -0.06 -0.23
CA LEU A 72 8.06 -0.36 0.40
C LEU A 72 6.90 0.42 -0.22
N HIS A 73 7.11 1.67 -0.62
CA HIS A 73 6.11 2.46 -1.36
C HIS A 73 5.73 1.76 -2.67
N THR A 74 6.72 1.36 -3.47
CA THR A 74 6.49 0.62 -4.72
C THR A 74 5.75 -0.69 -4.47
N ALA A 75 6.21 -1.50 -3.50
CA ALA A 75 5.57 -2.78 -3.19
C ALA A 75 4.12 -2.61 -2.70
N SER A 76 3.84 -1.57 -1.92
CA SER A 76 2.49 -1.30 -1.41
C SER A 76 1.56 -0.84 -2.54
N ASN A 77 2.01 0.01 -3.46
CA ASN A 77 1.22 0.41 -4.61
C ASN A 77 0.94 -0.77 -5.56
N ASP A 78 1.96 -1.55 -5.90
CA ASP A 78 1.80 -2.76 -6.73
C ASP A 78 0.81 -3.75 -6.11
N LEU A 79 0.89 -3.96 -4.79
CA LEU A 79 -0.06 -4.83 -4.09
C LEU A 79 -1.48 -4.23 -4.06
N SER A 80 -1.62 -2.91 -3.89
CA SER A 80 -2.92 -2.21 -3.99
C SER A 80 -3.56 -2.41 -5.37
N GLU A 81 -2.78 -2.28 -6.45
CA GLU A 81 -3.26 -2.50 -7.81
C GLU A 81 -3.70 -3.95 -8.03
N LYS A 82 -2.87 -4.91 -7.61
CA LYS A 82 -3.21 -6.35 -7.70
C LYS A 82 -4.49 -6.70 -6.95
N LEU A 83 -4.67 -6.16 -5.74
CA LEU A 83 -5.88 -6.36 -4.96
C LEU A 83 -7.11 -5.71 -5.63
N THR A 84 -6.95 -4.53 -6.21
CA THR A 84 -8.03 -3.87 -6.96
C THR A 84 -8.47 -4.71 -8.15
N THR A 85 -7.51 -5.17 -8.95
CA THR A 85 -7.75 -6.06 -10.09
C THR A 85 -8.42 -7.38 -9.65
N ALA A 86 -7.97 -7.97 -8.55
CA ALA A 86 -8.59 -9.18 -8.00
C ALA A 86 -10.05 -8.95 -7.60
N ALA A 87 -10.35 -7.84 -6.93
CA ALA A 87 -11.72 -7.47 -6.58
C ALA A 87 -12.61 -7.31 -7.82
N ASP A 88 -12.13 -6.63 -8.85
CA ASP A 88 -12.87 -6.43 -10.10
C ASP A 88 -13.14 -7.76 -10.83
N HIS A 89 -12.19 -8.70 -10.79
CA HIS A 89 -12.38 -10.05 -11.33
C HIS A 89 -13.42 -10.86 -10.56
N TYR A 90 -13.43 -10.78 -9.22
CA TYR A 90 -14.46 -11.43 -8.42
C TYR A 90 -15.84 -10.85 -8.72
N ASP A 91 -16.00 -9.53 -8.67
CA ASP A 91 -17.27 -8.87 -9.01
C ASP A 91 -17.80 -9.30 -10.40
N ASN A 92 -16.90 -9.44 -11.39
CA ASN A 92 -17.28 -9.91 -12.72
C ASN A 92 -17.74 -11.37 -12.73
N ALA A 93 -16.98 -12.25 -12.07
CA ALA A 93 -17.30 -13.67 -11.98
C ALA A 93 -18.66 -13.88 -11.32
N ASP A 94 -18.91 -13.16 -10.23
CA ASP A 94 -20.14 -13.21 -9.44
C ASP A 94 -21.34 -12.74 -10.25
N TYR A 95 -21.19 -11.60 -10.95
CA TYR A 95 -22.21 -11.09 -11.84
C TYR A 95 -22.58 -12.10 -12.93
N ARG A 96 -21.57 -12.72 -13.57
CA ARG A 96 -21.79 -13.71 -14.64
C ARG A 96 -22.40 -15.01 -14.09
N ALA A 97 -22.06 -15.43 -12.89
CA ALA A 97 -22.65 -16.60 -12.24
C ALA A 97 -24.12 -16.34 -11.87
N GLY A 98 -24.41 -15.21 -11.24
CA GLY A 98 -25.78 -14.82 -10.86
C GLY A 98 -26.72 -14.72 -12.07
N LYS A 99 -26.24 -14.17 -13.20
CA LYS A 99 -27.01 -14.12 -14.45
C LYS A 99 -27.33 -15.51 -14.99
N ARG A 100 -26.38 -16.45 -14.97
CA ARG A 100 -26.58 -17.84 -15.42
C ARG A 100 -27.59 -18.59 -14.54
N ILE A 101 -27.47 -18.45 -13.22
CA ILE A 101 -28.42 -19.06 -12.27
C ILE A 101 -29.84 -18.50 -12.50
N SER A 102 -29.97 -17.18 -12.67
CA SER A 102 -31.25 -16.53 -12.94
C SER A 102 -31.88 -16.99 -14.26
N GLN A 103 -31.07 -17.35 -15.27
CA GLN A 103 -31.56 -17.90 -16.54
C GLN A 103 -32.02 -19.35 -16.37
N ALA A 104 -31.24 -20.18 -15.66
CA ALA A 104 -31.57 -21.58 -15.42
C ALA A 104 -32.86 -21.76 -14.61
N GLY A 105 -33.10 -20.91 -13.59
CA GLY A 105 -34.33 -20.98 -12.78
C GLY A 105 -35.60 -20.44 -13.47
N ARG A 106 -35.50 -19.93 -14.70
CA ARG A 106 -36.64 -19.48 -15.53
C ARG A 106 -37.01 -20.50 -16.63
N MET A 107 -36.25 -21.59 -16.73
CA MET A 107 -36.57 -22.77 -17.54
C MET A 107 -37.21 -23.83 -16.65
#